data_AF-A0A0F9YNN9-F1
#
_entry.id   AF-A0A0F9YNN9-F1
#
_cell.length_a   1.000
_cell.length_b   1.000
_cell.length_c   1.000
_cell.angle_alpha   90.00
_cell.angle_beta   90.00
_cell.angle_gamma   90.00
#
_symmetry.space_group_name_H-M   'P 1'
#
loop_
_entity.id
_entity.type
_entity.pdbx_description
1 polymer ?
#
loop_
_entity_poly.entity_id
_entity_poly.type
_entity_poly.pdbx_seq_one_letter_code
_entity_poly.pdbx_strand_id
1 'polypeptide(L)'
;MKIHIPKFLKKWSKKKIIWTIIILLTIGFFAWLFFGRGKDLSSIQTTKATLQNLEQTVLTTGQVVSGISLNLSFQGSGIIKQVLVKEGNKVYSGQTLAVLDQASALANLTIAQGSFAQAKANYEKLLAGSTPEDIKVVEDSVTSAKQDLDNAYQDALTYLDDTYIKIYNSYKVAESMQNDYFYASDQQGIKARDAKNKILENVTNVKSYLDKAKVNQNNSDIDIALSKTAISLDNVSYSLKIIRDMCDDGIYYSTISSTDKASLDTQKGYINTATTNISNSQQTISSYKIALTKAQNQLTLKRASARQEDIDLYKAQMLSAEGQVASAKANLNNTILTSPISGTITLVDTKIGQLATASIKVMVLQDISSLHTESDVSEANIASLKLGQTIDYTFDALGPDKHFTGTILTIDPASTVISGVVNYKIKGSLENIPDIKPGMTANMTILVAKKDNVLAIPYSAVINKNKKQYTRIITDEKTKTFKEVEVQTGMQADGGLIEITSGISEGQEVVTYLKP
;
A
#
# COMPACT_ATOMS: atom_id res chain seq x y z
N MET A 1 113.88 2.28 54.89
CA MET A 1 114.35 3.41 54.06
C MET A 1 114.29 4.67 54.92
N LYS A 2 115.45 5.22 55.29
CA LYS A 2 115.59 6.34 56.24
C LYS A 2 115.04 7.62 55.59
N ILE A 3 114.04 8.23 56.22
CA ILE A 3 113.44 9.49 55.76
C ILE A 3 114.46 10.61 55.94
N HIS A 4 114.87 11.21 54.82
CA HIS A 4 115.83 12.30 54.75
C HIS A 4 115.08 13.61 55.00
N ILE A 5 115.22 14.18 56.19
CA ILE A 5 114.65 15.48 56.55
C ILE A 5 115.70 16.56 56.25
N PRO A 6 115.44 17.54 55.35
CA PRO A 6 116.40 18.58 55.00
C PRO A 6 116.69 19.53 56.19
N LYS A 7 117.99 19.84 56.37
CA LYS A 7 118.61 20.58 57.50
C LYS A 7 118.36 22.11 57.52
N PHE A 8 117.13 22.59 57.31
CA PHE A 8 116.85 24.06 57.34
C PHE A 8 116.00 24.59 58.51
N LEU A 9 115.67 23.78 59.52
CA LEU A 9 114.80 24.23 60.64
C LEU A 9 115.42 24.05 62.04
N LYS A 10 116.67 24.48 62.23
CA LYS A 10 117.35 24.47 63.54
C LYS A 10 117.46 25.88 64.17
N LYS A 11 116.37 26.65 64.22
CA LYS A 11 116.26 27.84 65.11
C LYS A 11 114.86 28.42 65.37
N TRP A 12 113.78 27.63 65.27
CA TRP A 12 112.42 28.12 65.53
C TRP A 12 111.75 27.40 66.71
N SER A 13 111.24 28.15 67.68
CA SER A 13 110.56 27.60 68.87
C SER A 13 109.24 26.92 68.47
N LYS A 14 108.84 25.86 69.21
CA LYS A 14 107.67 25.02 68.93
C LYS A 14 106.36 25.79 68.67
N LYS A 15 106.24 27.05 69.12
CA LYS A 15 105.08 27.93 68.88
C LYS A 15 105.02 28.53 67.45
N LYS A 16 106.15 28.72 66.77
CA LYS A 16 106.19 29.34 65.41
C LYS A 16 105.87 28.36 64.28
N ILE A 17 106.13 27.06 64.48
CA ILE A 17 105.78 25.99 63.53
C ILE A 17 104.27 25.74 63.52
N ILE A 18 103.62 25.80 64.69
CA ILE A 18 102.16 25.65 64.79
C ILE A 18 101.44 26.83 64.10
N TRP A 19 101.92 28.06 64.28
CA TRP A 19 101.35 29.23 63.60
C TRP A 19 101.55 29.23 62.08
N THR A 20 102.67 28.70 61.58
CA THR A 20 102.88 28.57 60.12
C THR A 20 102.04 27.47 59.50
N ILE A 21 101.79 26.36 60.22
CA ILE A 21 100.86 25.31 59.78
C ILE A 21 99.42 25.82 59.81
N ILE A 22 99.02 26.59 60.83
CA ILE A 22 97.70 27.23 60.90
C ILE A 22 97.53 28.23 59.76
N ILE A 23 98.55 29.05 59.45
CA ILE A 23 98.51 29.99 58.32
C ILE A 23 98.46 29.26 56.97
N LEU A 24 99.20 28.16 56.81
CA LEU A 24 99.12 27.34 55.58
C LEU A 24 97.77 26.62 55.44
N LEU A 25 97.17 26.17 56.54
CA LEU A 25 95.83 25.59 56.55
C LEU A 25 94.75 26.64 56.33
N THR A 26 94.89 27.86 56.86
CA THR A 26 93.92 28.93 56.60
C THR A 26 94.06 29.50 55.21
N ILE A 27 95.27 29.62 54.65
CA ILE A 27 95.49 29.98 53.24
C ILE A 27 95.01 28.86 52.31
N GLY A 28 95.24 27.59 52.66
CA GLY A 28 94.71 26.44 51.93
C GLY A 28 93.19 26.35 51.99
N PHE A 29 92.59 26.66 53.14
CA PHE A 29 91.14 26.73 53.33
C PHE A 29 90.53 27.92 52.59
N PHE A 30 91.17 29.10 52.62
CA PHE A 30 90.73 30.27 51.84
C PHE A 30 90.91 30.07 50.34
N ALA A 31 91.99 29.43 49.89
CA ALA A 31 92.19 29.09 48.49
C ALA A 31 91.16 28.05 48.01
N TRP A 32 90.80 27.07 48.84
CA TRP A 32 89.70 26.15 48.55
C TRP A 32 88.34 26.85 48.55
N LEU A 33 88.13 27.85 49.41
CA LEU A 33 86.86 28.60 49.50
C LEU A 33 86.70 29.65 48.38
N PHE A 34 87.80 30.19 47.84
CA PHE A 34 87.79 31.16 46.74
C PHE A 34 88.00 30.57 45.34
N PHE A 35 88.75 29.47 45.18
CA PHE A 35 89.00 28.83 43.87
C PHE A 35 88.28 27.48 43.68
N GLY A 36 87.63 26.92 44.71
CA GLY A 36 86.89 25.66 44.66
C GLY A 36 85.44 25.74 44.19
N ARG A 37 84.99 26.89 43.66
CA ARG A 37 83.73 27.00 42.93
C ARG A 37 83.99 26.97 41.43
N GLY A 38 84.36 25.79 40.92
CA GLY A 38 84.06 25.49 39.53
C GLY A 38 82.55 25.66 39.35
N LYS A 39 82.12 26.52 38.41
CA LYS A 39 80.73 26.56 37.96
C LYS A 39 80.33 25.13 37.63
N ASP A 40 79.36 24.60 38.37
CA ASP A 40 78.80 23.28 38.14
C ASP A 40 78.09 23.32 36.77
N LEU A 41 78.80 22.92 35.72
CA LEU A 41 78.32 22.90 34.32
C LEU A 41 77.36 21.73 34.04
N SER A 42 76.83 21.10 35.10
CA SER A 42 75.87 20.00 35.03
C SER A 42 74.40 20.47 34.96
N SER A 43 74.12 21.78 35.03
CA SER A 43 72.75 22.32 35.09
C SER A 43 72.03 22.50 33.76
N ILE A 44 72.70 22.26 32.63
CA ILE A 44 72.18 22.49 31.27
C ILE A 44 72.17 21.17 30.50
N GLN A 45 70.96 20.70 30.16
CA GLN A 45 70.76 19.62 29.20
C GLN A 45 70.58 20.19 27.81
N THR A 46 71.22 19.55 26.84
CA THR A 46 71.33 20.03 25.48
C THR A 46 71.00 18.90 24.52
N THR A 47 70.55 19.26 23.33
CA THR A 47 70.35 18.31 22.24
C THR A 47 70.77 18.96 20.94
N LYS A 48 71.14 18.15 19.95
CA LYS A 48 71.51 18.65 18.62
C LYS A 48 70.28 18.79 17.76
N ALA A 49 70.17 19.92 17.06
CA ALA A 49 69.20 20.07 16.00
C ALA A 49 69.59 19.14 14.85
N THR A 50 68.72 18.18 14.52
CA THR A 50 68.97 17.16 13.49
C THR A 50 67.87 17.18 12.46
N LEU A 51 68.23 16.89 11.21
CA LEU A 51 67.26 16.63 10.16
C LEU A 51 66.60 15.27 10.41
N GLN A 52 65.29 15.27 10.56
CA GLN A 52 64.52 14.05 10.75
C GLN A 52 63.12 14.20 10.16
N ASN A 53 62.47 13.06 9.93
CA ASN A 53 61.08 13.06 9.47
C ASN A 53 60.18 13.31 10.67
N LEU A 54 59.28 14.27 10.53
CA LEU A 54 58.30 14.63 11.55
C LEU A 54 56.92 14.15 11.11
N GLU A 55 56.27 13.40 11.99
CA GLU A 55 54.89 12.95 11.83
C GLU A 55 54.09 13.45 13.03
N GLN A 56 52.86 13.89 12.78
CA GLN A 56 51.90 14.23 13.82
C GLN A 56 50.73 13.28 13.67
N THR A 57 50.44 12.52 14.73
CA THR A 57 49.37 11.52 14.70
C THR A 57 48.28 11.81 15.73
N VAL A 58 47.08 11.34 15.43
CA VAL A 58 45.96 11.28 16.39
C VAL A 58 45.64 9.82 16.62
N LEU A 59 45.76 9.39 17.87
CA LEU A 59 45.40 8.05 18.31
C LEU A 59 43.94 8.02 18.76
N THR A 60 43.19 7.06 18.26
CA THR A 60 41.80 6.83 18.66
C THR A 60 41.49 5.34 18.58
N THR A 61 40.46 4.90 19.31
CA THR A 61 40.04 3.50 19.36
C THR A 61 38.60 3.41 18.93
N GLY A 62 38.38 2.66 17.86
CA GLY A 62 37.07 2.46 17.25
C GLY A 62 36.64 1.00 17.26
N GLN A 63 35.53 0.74 16.58
CA GLN A 63 35.01 -0.59 16.32
C GLN A 63 34.75 -0.78 14.83
N VAL A 64 34.92 -2.01 14.36
CA VAL A 64 34.50 -2.43 13.02
C VAL A 64 32.98 -2.54 12.99
N VAL A 65 32.36 -1.82 12.07
CA VAL A 65 30.91 -1.77 11.89
C VAL A 65 30.58 -2.15 10.46
N SER A 66 29.43 -2.79 10.28
CA SER A 66 28.88 -3.08 8.95
C SER A 66 28.19 -1.84 8.40
N GLY A 67 28.42 -1.53 7.12
CA GLY A 67 27.75 -0.43 6.42
C GLY A 67 26.22 -0.55 6.44
N ILE A 68 25.70 -1.79 6.53
CA ILE A 68 24.28 -2.06 6.67
C ILE A 68 24.05 -3.00 7.85
N SER A 69 23.21 -2.59 8.81
CA SER A 69 22.77 -3.43 9.94
C SER A 69 21.29 -3.25 10.18
N LEU A 70 20.50 -4.30 9.97
CA LEU A 70 19.05 -4.29 10.10
C LEU A 70 18.59 -5.23 11.21
N ASN A 71 17.77 -4.70 12.11
CA ASN A 71 17.05 -5.50 13.10
C ASN A 71 15.74 -5.98 12.47
N LEU A 72 15.62 -7.29 12.29
CA LEU A 72 14.44 -7.92 11.71
C LEU A 72 13.50 -8.38 12.83
N SER A 73 12.22 -8.05 12.69
CA SER A 73 11.16 -8.41 13.62
C SER A 73 9.91 -8.83 12.85
N PHE A 74 9.04 -9.61 13.48
CA PHE A 74 7.73 -9.89 12.91
C PHE A 74 6.84 -8.66 12.99
N GLN A 75 5.97 -8.48 12.00
CA GLN A 75 4.95 -7.42 12.02
C GLN A 75 3.72 -7.84 12.83
N GLY A 76 3.43 -9.15 12.92
CA GLY A 76 2.37 -9.72 13.76
C GLY A 76 2.90 -10.38 15.04
N SER A 77 1.99 -10.76 15.92
CA SER A 77 2.27 -11.63 17.07
C SER A 77 1.85 -13.07 16.80
N GLY A 78 2.60 -14.03 17.34
CA GLY A 78 2.30 -15.46 17.16
C GLY A 78 3.43 -16.36 17.66
N ILE A 79 3.15 -17.66 17.74
CA ILE A 79 4.15 -18.66 18.14
C ILE A 79 5.03 -18.97 16.93
N ILE A 80 6.35 -18.99 17.11
CA ILE A 80 7.29 -19.33 16.05
C ILE A 80 7.19 -20.82 15.74
N LYS A 81 6.79 -21.15 14.51
CA LYS A 81 6.66 -22.53 14.04
C LYS A 81 7.97 -23.03 13.45
N GLN A 82 8.66 -22.19 12.68
CA GLN A 82 9.90 -22.55 11.98
C GLN A 82 10.90 -21.39 11.95
N VAL A 83 12.17 -21.75 12.09
CA VAL A 83 13.32 -20.89 11.85
C VAL A 83 14.16 -21.57 10.77
N LEU A 84 14.27 -20.95 9.60
CA LEU A 84 14.85 -21.56 8.38
C LEU A 84 16.33 -21.21 8.18
N VAL A 85 16.86 -20.29 8.97
CA VAL A 85 18.25 -19.80 8.86
C VAL A 85 18.97 -19.92 10.20
N LYS A 86 20.30 -19.98 10.13
CA LYS A 86 21.20 -19.95 11.28
C LYS A 86 22.17 -18.79 11.17
N GLU A 87 22.79 -18.44 12.30
CA GLU A 87 23.88 -17.48 12.33
C GLU A 87 25.01 -17.89 11.36
N GLY A 88 25.55 -16.91 10.65
CA GLY A 88 26.54 -17.09 9.59
C GLY A 88 25.96 -17.48 8.21
N ASN A 89 24.66 -17.74 8.08
CA ASN A 89 24.06 -17.98 6.77
C ASN A 89 23.97 -16.69 5.94
N LYS A 90 24.38 -16.79 4.68
CA LYS A 90 24.11 -15.75 3.66
C LYS A 90 22.69 -15.91 3.15
N VAL A 91 21.97 -14.80 3.06
CA VAL A 91 20.59 -14.75 2.59
C VAL A 91 20.43 -13.71 1.49
N TYR A 92 19.48 -13.93 0.60
CA TYR A 92 19.13 -12.99 -0.47
C TYR A 92 17.86 -12.19 -0.13
N SER A 93 17.70 -11.03 -0.76
CA SER A 93 16.48 -10.22 -0.62
C SER A 93 15.22 -11.02 -0.98
N GLY A 94 14.19 -10.94 -0.13
CA GLY A 94 12.94 -11.68 -0.22
C GLY A 94 12.98 -13.10 0.37
N GLN A 95 14.15 -13.62 0.76
CA GLN A 95 14.25 -14.96 1.33
C GLN A 95 13.50 -15.07 2.67
N THR A 96 12.69 -16.11 2.83
CA THR A 96 12.02 -16.43 4.11
C THR A 96 13.03 -16.89 5.15
N LEU A 97 12.98 -16.26 6.32
CA LEU A 97 13.91 -16.49 7.43
C LEU A 97 13.24 -17.28 8.56
N ALA A 98 12.01 -16.91 8.91
CA ALA A 98 11.22 -17.57 9.95
C ALA A 98 9.72 -17.43 9.68
N VAL A 99 8.93 -18.33 10.25
CA VAL A 99 7.48 -18.43 10.03
C VAL A 99 6.78 -18.65 11.37
N LEU A 100 5.75 -17.84 11.64
CA LEU A 100 4.85 -18.03 12.78
C LEU A 100 3.84 -19.15 12.49
N ASP A 101 3.09 -19.60 13.49
CA ASP A 101 1.93 -20.47 13.27
C ASP A 101 0.87 -19.74 12.42
N GLN A 102 0.58 -20.28 11.25
CA GLN A 102 -0.28 -19.66 10.24
C GLN A 102 -1.70 -20.23 10.23
N ALA A 103 -2.03 -21.20 11.10
CA ALA A 103 -3.31 -21.92 11.02
C ALA A 103 -4.53 -20.99 11.01
N SER A 104 -4.55 -19.99 11.91
CA SER A 104 -5.63 -19.00 11.98
C SER A 104 -5.63 -18.04 10.79
N ALA A 105 -4.46 -17.59 10.33
CA ALA A 105 -4.32 -16.69 9.18
C ALA A 105 -4.77 -17.36 7.87
N LEU A 106 -4.40 -18.63 7.65
CA LEU A 106 -4.84 -19.44 6.52
C LEU A 106 -6.35 -19.73 6.56
N ALA A 107 -6.89 -20.04 7.74
CA ALA A 107 -8.33 -20.22 7.92
C ALA A 107 -9.10 -18.93 7.57
N ASN A 108 -8.64 -17.78 8.06
CA ASN A 108 -9.23 -16.48 7.76
C ASN A 108 -9.14 -16.12 6.26
N LEU A 109 -8.02 -16.42 5.60
CA LEU A 109 -7.89 -16.24 4.16
C LEU A 109 -8.89 -17.13 3.40
N THR A 110 -9.04 -18.39 3.82
CA THR A 110 -10.00 -19.32 3.21
C THR A 110 -11.44 -18.83 3.36
N ILE A 111 -11.80 -18.34 4.56
CA ILE A 111 -13.12 -17.75 4.82
C ILE A 111 -13.36 -16.53 3.92
N ALA A 112 -12.39 -15.62 3.83
CA ALA A 112 -12.51 -14.43 2.98
C ALA A 112 -12.63 -14.80 1.49
N GLN A 113 -11.88 -15.80 1.02
CA GLN A 113 -11.99 -16.31 -0.35
C GLN A 113 -13.36 -16.93 -0.62
N GLY A 114 -13.92 -17.66 0.34
CA GLY A 114 -15.29 -18.19 0.27
C GLY A 114 -16.34 -17.07 0.14
N SER A 115 -16.23 -16.03 0.97
CA SER A 115 -17.12 -14.85 0.89
C SER A 115 -17.00 -14.12 -0.45
N PHE A 116 -15.78 -13.96 -0.98
CA PHE A 116 -15.57 -13.37 -2.31
C PHE A 116 -16.18 -14.23 -3.42
N ALA A 117 -15.97 -15.55 -3.39
CA ALA A 117 -16.55 -16.46 -4.36
C ALA A 117 -18.08 -16.42 -4.34
N GLN A 118 -18.69 -16.36 -3.16
CA GLN A 118 -20.14 -16.21 -3.01
C GLN A 118 -20.64 -14.87 -3.58
N ALA A 119 -19.99 -13.76 -3.23
CA ALA A 119 -20.36 -12.44 -3.73
C ALA A 119 -20.23 -12.34 -5.26
N LYS A 120 -19.15 -12.90 -5.81
CA LYS A 120 -18.92 -13.00 -7.26
C LYS A 120 -20.02 -13.83 -7.93
N ALA A 121 -20.36 -15.01 -7.40
CA ALA A 121 -21.42 -15.85 -7.95
C ALA A 121 -22.78 -15.14 -7.94
N ASN A 122 -23.09 -14.38 -6.89
CA ASN A 122 -24.32 -13.59 -6.83
C ASN A 122 -24.34 -12.46 -7.88
N TYR A 123 -23.21 -11.78 -8.08
CA TYR A 123 -23.07 -10.76 -9.11
C TYR A 123 -23.22 -11.34 -10.53
N GLU A 124 -22.55 -12.47 -10.80
CA GLU A 124 -22.66 -13.16 -12.09
C GLU A 124 -24.07 -13.69 -12.35
N LYS A 125 -24.74 -14.24 -11.33
CA LYS A 125 -26.14 -14.65 -11.41
C LYS A 125 -27.06 -13.48 -11.75
N LEU A 126 -26.81 -12.30 -11.17
CA LEU A 126 -27.58 -11.10 -11.47
C LEU A 126 -27.38 -10.65 -12.93
N LEU A 127 -26.14 -10.69 -13.44
CA LEU A 127 -25.83 -10.34 -14.83
C LEU A 127 -26.40 -11.32 -15.84
N ALA A 128 -26.39 -12.62 -15.53
CA ALA A 128 -26.94 -13.67 -16.39
C ALA A 128 -28.47 -13.54 -16.55
N GLY A 129 -29.16 -12.95 -15.57
CA GLY A 129 -30.60 -12.73 -15.64
C GLY A 129 -31.40 -14.04 -15.57
N SER A 130 -32.56 -14.06 -16.23
CA SER A 130 -33.39 -15.27 -16.32
C SER A 130 -32.75 -16.31 -17.23
N THR A 131 -32.87 -17.59 -16.87
CA THR A 131 -32.35 -18.68 -17.71
C THR A 131 -33.11 -18.78 -19.04
N PRO A 132 -32.49 -19.29 -20.11
CA PRO A 132 -33.19 -19.56 -21.37
C PRO A 132 -34.43 -20.44 -21.18
N GLU A 133 -34.36 -21.40 -20.27
CA GLU A 133 -35.46 -22.30 -19.91
C GLU A 133 -36.62 -21.52 -19.26
N ASP A 134 -36.33 -20.63 -18.31
CA ASP A 134 -37.35 -19.77 -17.69
C ASP A 134 -38.02 -18.84 -18.70
N ILE A 135 -37.22 -18.27 -19.63
CA ILE A 135 -37.74 -17.41 -20.70
C ILE A 135 -38.65 -18.23 -21.61
N LYS A 136 -38.24 -19.45 -21.99
CA LYS A 136 -38.99 -20.33 -22.88
C LYS A 136 -40.36 -20.70 -22.30
N VAL A 137 -40.44 -21.00 -21.01
CA VAL A 137 -41.73 -21.29 -20.35
C VAL A 137 -42.71 -20.13 -20.48
N VAL A 138 -42.24 -18.88 -20.34
CA VAL A 138 -43.10 -17.70 -20.47
C VAL A 138 -43.43 -17.38 -21.94
N GLU A 139 -42.51 -17.63 -22.87
CA GLU A 139 -42.79 -17.56 -24.31
C GLU A 139 -43.89 -18.55 -24.73
N ASP A 140 -43.88 -19.76 -24.20
CA ASP A 140 -44.90 -20.76 -24.47
C ASP A 140 -46.27 -20.35 -23.89
N SER A 141 -46.27 -19.65 -22.74
CA SER A 141 -47.47 -19.02 -22.17
C SER A 141 -48.03 -17.90 -23.07
N VAL A 142 -47.17 -17.04 -23.64
CA VAL A 142 -47.59 -16.01 -24.63
C VAL A 142 -48.17 -16.67 -25.88
N THR A 143 -47.53 -17.74 -26.35
CA THR A 143 -47.99 -18.49 -27.53
C THR A 143 -49.36 -19.10 -27.29
N SER A 144 -49.56 -19.73 -26.13
CA SER A 144 -50.84 -20.33 -25.73
C SER A 144 -51.95 -19.27 -25.62
N ALA A 145 -51.69 -18.17 -24.91
CA ALA A 145 -52.67 -17.08 -24.76
C ALA A 145 -53.04 -16.42 -26.09
N LYS A 146 -52.08 -16.34 -27.04
CA LYS A 146 -52.34 -15.86 -28.39
C LYS A 146 -53.23 -16.84 -29.16
N GLN A 147 -52.95 -18.14 -29.09
CA GLN A 147 -53.77 -19.17 -29.73
C GLN A 147 -55.20 -19.17 -29.20
N ASP A 148 -55.38 -19.02 -27.89
CA ASP A 148 -56.72 -18.95 -27.27
C ASP A 148 -57.50 -17.72 -27.75
N LEU A 149 -56.82 -16.57 -27.88
CA LEU A 149 -57.42 -15.36 -28.43
C LEU A 149 -57.81 -15.54 -29.91
N ASP A 150 -56.93 -16.13 -30.71
CA ASP A 150 -57.19 -16.38 -32.13
C ASP A 150 -58.38 -17.34 -32.31
N ASN A 151 -58.46 -18.40 -31.49
CA ASN A 151 -59.61 -19.31 -31.46
C ASN A 151 -60.92 -18.58 -31.08
N ALA A 152 -60.88 -17.71 -30.06
CA ALA A 152 -62.05 -16.93 -29.65
C ALA A 152 -62.55 -15.99 -30.76
N TYR A 153 -61.65 -15.45 -31.59
CA TYR A 153 -62.02 -14.66 -32.77
C TYR A 153 -62.66 -15.50 -33.88
N GLN A 154 -62.22 -16.75 -34.07
CA GLN A 154 -62.89 -17.68 -35.01
C GLN A 154 -64.29 -18.06 -34.53
N ASP A 155 -64.44 -18.31 -33.23
CA ASP A 155 -65.76 -18.58 -32.63
C ASP A 155 -66.69 -17.36 -32.77
N ALA A 156 -66.16 -16.15 -32.59
CA ALA A 156 -66.92 -14.90 -32.78
C ALA A 156 -67.46 -14.75 -34.20
N LEU A 157 -66.68 -15.10 -35.24
CA LEU A 157 -67.17 -15.09 -36.62
C LEU A 157 -68.31 -16.08 -36.83
N THR A 158 -68.25 -17.25 -36.18
CA THR A 158 -69.32 -18.25 -36.21
C THR A 158 -70.59 -17.73 -35.54
N TYR A 159 -70.47 -17.09 -34.37
CA TYR A 159 -71.61 -16.48 -33.68
C TYR A 159 -72.24 -15.32 -34.47
N LEU A 160 -71.43 -14.49 -35.14
CA LEU A 160 -71.93 -13.42 -36.01
C LEU A 160 -72.71 -13.96 -37.22
N ASP A 161 -72.26 -15.06 -37.81
CA ASP A 161 -72.95 -15.72 -38.93
C ASP A 161 -74.32 -16.30 -38.51
N ASP A 162 -74.35 -17.06 -37.41
CA ASP A 162 -75.58 -17.58 -36.81
C ASP A 162 -76.55 -16.46 -36.43
N THR A 163 -76.03 -15.36 -35.87
CA THR A 163 -76.81 -14.17 -35.50
C THR A 163 -77.45 -13.52 -36.73
N TYR A 164 -76.69 -13.36 -37.82
CA TYR A 164 -77.22 -12.84 -39.08
C TYR A 164 -78.40 -13.68 -39.58
N ILE A 165 -78.26 -15.01 -39.57
CA ILE A 165 -79.33 -15.95 -40.00
C ILE A 165 -80.57 -15.78 -39.11
N LYS A 166 -80.41 -15.67 -37.80
CA LYS A 166 -81.53 -15.47 -36.86
C LYS A 166 -82.26 -14.14 -37.09
N ILE A 167 -81.53 -13.05 -37.32
CA ILE A 167 -82.12 -11.74 -37.64
C ILE A 167 -82.84 -11.80 -39.00
N TYR A 168 -82.28 -12.48 -39.99
CA TYR A 168 -82.92 -12.69 -41.28
C TYR A 168 -84.23 -13.50 -41.17
N ASN A 169 -84.24 -14.59 -40.40
CA ASN A 169 -85.45 -15.38 -40.17
C ASN A 169 -86.51 -14.57 -39.41
N SER A 170 -86.08 -13.76 -38.44
CA SER A 170 -86.96 -12.84 -37.72
C SER A 170 -87.60 -11.81 -38.66
N TYR A 171 -86.83 -11.27 -39.61
CA TYR A 171 -87.35 -10.42 -40.68
C TYR A 171 -88.41 -11.13 -41.51
N LYS A 172 -88.16 -12.38 -41.92
CA LYS A 172 -89.10 -13.16 -42.74
C LYS A 172 -90.42 -13.43 -42.03
N VAL A 173 -90.39 -13.74 -40.74
CA VAL A 173 -91.63 -13.86 -39.95
C VAL A 173 -92.34 -12.52 -39.84
N ALA A 174 -91.63 -11.42 -39.55
CA ALA A 174 -92.23 -10.08 -39.50
C ALA A 174 -92.83 -9.64 -40.84
N GLU A 175 -92.20 -10.02 -41.97
CA GLU A 175 -92.69 -9.78 -43.33
C GLU A 175 -93.99 -10.55 -43.60
N SER A 176 -94.07 -11.83 -43.23
CA SER A 176 -95.31 -12.62 -43.33
C SER A 176 -96.43 -12.00 -42.51
N MET A 177 -96.17 -11.68 -41.23
CA MET A 177 -97.15 -11.03 -40.34
C MET A 177 -97.71 -9.75 -40.95
N GLN A 178 -96.84 -8.95 -41.58
CA GLN A 178 -97.26 -7.70 -42.21
C GLN A 178 -98.14 -7.93 -43.44
N ASN A 179 -97.82 -8.93 -44.26
CA ASN A 179 -98.57 -9.24 -45.47
C ASN A 179 -99.93 -9.90 -45.17
N ASP A 180 -99.95 -10.81 -44.20
CA ASP A 180 -101.12 -11.65 -43.90
C ASP A 180 -102.16 -10.89 -43.05
N TYR A 181 -101.70 -10.03 -42.13
CA TYR A 181 -102.57 -9.38 -41.15
C TYR A 181 -102.52 -7.86 -41.18
N PHE A 182 -101.32 -7.27 -41.21
CA PHE A 182 -101.13 -5.82 -41.11
C PHE A 182 -101.01 -5.11 -42.47
N TYR A 183 -101.84 -5.48 -43.45
CA TYR A 183 -101.81 -4.91 -44.80
C TYR A 183 -102.58 -3.59 -44.93
N ALA A 184 -103.48 -3.29 -43.97
CA ALA A 184 -104.29 -2.09 -43.98
C ALA A 184 -103.49 -0.83 -43.57
N SER A 185 -103.92 0.33 -44.08
CA SER A 185 -103.28 1.63 -43.81
C SER A 185 -103.72 2.26 -42.48
N ASP A 186 -104.13 1.45 -41.50
CA ASP A 186 -104.46 1.93 -40.16
C ASP A 186 -103.21 2.16 -39.30
N GLN A 187 -103.40 2.73 -38.10
CA GLN A 187 -102.30 3.08 -37.21
C GLN A 187 -101.46 1.87 -36.77
N GLN A 188 -102.07 0.72 -36.54
CA GLN A 188 -101.37 -0.50 -36.12
C GLN A 188 -100.64 -1.13 -37.31
N GLY A 189 -101.28 -1.12 -38.49
CA GLY A 189 -100.67 -1.56 -39.76
C GLY A 189 -99.39 -0.79 -40.11
N ILE A 190 -99.43 0.55 -39.98
CA ILE A 190 -98.27 1.41 -40.22
C ILE A 190 -97.14 1.11 -39.22
N LYS A 191 -97.45 0.98 -37.92
CA LYS A 191 -96.43 0.68 -36.89
C LYS A 191 -95.75 -0.67 -37.13
N ALA A 192 -96.52 -1.71 -37.47
CA ALA A 192 -95.98 -3.03 -37.76
C ALA A 192 -95.07 -3.00 -39.00
N ARG A 193 -95.48 -2.27 -40.05
CA ARG A 193 -94.66 -2.08 -41.27
C ARG A 193 -93.35 -1.35 -40.98
N ASP A 194 -93.39 -0.28 -40.19
CA ASP A 194 -92.19 0.48 -39.81
C ASP A 194 -91.23 -0.36 -38.96
N ALA A 195 -91.75 -1.14 -38.01
CA ALA A 195 -90.97 -2.07 -37.21
C ALA A 195 -90.30 -3.14 -38.09
N LYS A 196 -91.04 -3.74 -39.03
CA LYS A 196 -90.49 -4.70 -40.01
C LYS A 196 -89.38 -4.08 -40.87
N ASN A 197 -89.56 -2.85 -41.33
CA ASN A 197 -88.54 -2.15 -42.13
C ASN A 197 -87.27 -1.87 -41.31
N LYS A 198 -87.39 -1.55 -40.02
CA LYS A 198 -86.23 -1.42 -39.11
C LYS A 198 -85.49 -2.75 -38.92
N ILE A 199 -86.21 -3.87 -38.89
CA ILE A 199 -85.57 -5.19 -38.87
C ILE A 199 -84.77 -5.41 -40.16
N LEU A 200 -85.33 -5.08 -41.34
CA LEU A 200 -84.62 -5.21 -42.63
C LEU A 200 -83.35 -4.35 -42.72
N GLU A 201 -83.42 -3.13 -42.21
CA GLU A 201 -82.25 -2.25 -42.13
C GLU A 201 -81.14 -2.91 -41.29
N ASN A 202 -81.50 -3.49 -40.14
CA ASN A 202 -80.55 -4.18 -39.27
C ASN A 202 -80.02 -5.49 -39.89
N VAL A 203 -80.82 -6.24 -40.65
CA VAL A 203 -80.33 -7.37 -41.47
C VAL A 203 -79.21 -6.91 -42.41
N THR A 204 -79.44 -5.81 -43.12
CA THR A 204 -78.49 -5.26 -44.10
C THR A 204 -77.22 -4.76 -43.42
N ASN A 205 -77.37 -4.08 -42.28
CA ASN A 205 -76.25 -3.57 -41.49
C ASN A 205 -75.38 -4.72 -40.95
N VAL A 206 -75.99 -5.73 -40.32
CA VAL A 206 -75.27 -6.89 -39.77
C VAL A 206 -74.55 -7.67 -40.88
N LYS A 207 -75.18 -7.83 -42.05
CA LYS A 207 -74.53 -8.45 -43.21
C LYS A 207 -73.27 -7.70 -43.63
N SER A 208 -73.37 -6.37 -43.73
CA SER A 208 -72.23 -5.51 -44.06
C SER A 208 -71.09 -5.61 -43.05
N TYR A 209 -71.41 -5.63 -41.75
CA TYR A 209 -70.40 -5.79 -40.69
C TYR A 209 -69.73 -7.17 -40.74
N LEU A 210 -70.50 -8.24 -40.94
CA LEU A 210 -70.01 -9.61 -41.06
C LEU A 210 -69.11 -9.79 -42.29
N ASP A 211 -69.52 -9.27 -43.44
CA ASP A 211 -68.75 -9.39 -44.67
C ASP A 211 -67.39 -8.68 -44.55
N LYS A 212 -67.35 -7.50 -43.93
CA LYS A 212 -66.09 -6.80 -43.62
C LYS A 212 -65.19 -7.62 -42.69
N ALA A 213 -65.76 -8.18 -41.63
CA ALA A 213 -65.01 -9.00 -40.67
C ALA A 213 -64.43 -10.27 -41.33
N LYS A 214 -65.19 -10.92 -42.24
CA LYS A 214 -64.74 -12.12 -42.96
C LYS A 214 -63.70 -11.85 -44.05
N VAL A 215 -63.79 -10.71 -44.74
CA VAL A 215 -62.85 -10.36 -45.83
C VAL A 215 -61.49 -9.97 -45.27
N ASN A 216 -61.47 -9.10 -44.25
CA ASN A 216 -60.23 -8.58 -43.72
C ASN A 216 -59.56 -9.50 -42.71
N GLN A 217 -60.35 -10.36 -42.03
CA GLN A 217 -59.91 -11.32 -41.01
C GLN A 217 -59.00 -10.71 -39.92
N ASN A 218 -59.12 -9.40 -39.68
CA ASN A 218 -58.37 -8.73 -38.62
C ASN A 218 -59.24 -8.60 -37.36
N ASN A 219 -58.58 -8.66 -36.21
CA ASN A 219 -59.23 -8.66 -34.90
C ASN A 219 -60.07 -7.39 -34.64
N SER A 220 -59.64 -6.25 -35.19
CA SER A 220 -60.33 -4.95 -35.03
C SER A 220 -61.69 -4.92 -35.74
N ASP A 221 -61.78 -5.46 -36.95
CA ASP A 221 -63.03 -5.49 -37.71
C ASP A 221 -64.03 -6.46 -37.08
N ILE A 222 -63.56 -7.56 -36.48
CA ILE A 222 -64.40 -8.49 -35.71
C ILE A 222 -64.93 -7.81 -34.44
N ASP A 223 -64.09 -7.08 -33.70
CA ASP A 223 -64.52 -6.32 -32.52
C ASP A 223 -65.61 -5.29 -32.86
N ILE A 224 -65.43 -4.58 -33.98
CA ILE A 224 -66.42 -3.62 -34.51
C ILE A 224 -67.71 -4.35 -34.89
N ALA A 225 -67.61 -5.48 -35.59
CA ALA A 225 -68.78 -6.25 -36.00
C ALA A 225 -69.58 -6.78 -34.81
N LEU A 226 -68.93 -7.31 -33.77
CA LEU A 226 -69.58 -7.72 -32.52
C LEU A 226 -70.32 -6.54 -31.87
N SER A 227 -69.63 -5.40 -31.72
CA SER A 227 -70.19 -4.22 -31.06
C SER A 227 -71.38 -3.63 -31.82
N LYS A 228 -71.30 -3.56 -33.15
CA LYS A 228 -72.40 -3.06 -33.97
C LYS A 228 -73.56 -4.06 -34.07
N THR A 229 -73.27 -5.36 -34.09
CA THR A 229 -74.30 -6.41 -34.11
C THR A 229 -75.09 -6.45 -32.81
N ALA A 230 -74.45 -6.24 -31.66
CA ALA A 230 -75.15 -6.11 -30.37
C ALA A 230 -76.20 -4.98 -30.41
N ILE A 231 -75.83 -3.80 -30.93
CA ILE A 231 -76.77 -2.67 -31.11
C ILE A 231 -77.92 -3.04 -32.06
N SER A 232 -77.60 -3.73 -33.17
CA SER A 232 -78.62 -4.19 -34.12
C SER A 232 -79.58 -5.22 -33.51
N LEU A 233 -79.10 -6.11 -32.65
CA LEU A 233 -79.93 -7.07 -31.94
C LEU A 233 -80.93 -6.40 -30.99
N ASP A 234 -80.52 -5.35 -30.27
CA ASP A 234 -81.42 -4.56 -29.42
C ASP A 234 -82.53 -3.90 -30.26
N ASN A 235 -82.18 -3.32 -31.41
CA ASN A 235 -83.13 -2.71 -32.33
C ASN A 235 -84.12 -3.74 -32.90
N VAL A 236 -83.64 -4.93 -33.24
CA VAL A 236 -84.49 -6.03 -33.76
C VAL A 236 -85.40 -6.56 -32.67
N SER A 237 -84.89 -6.77 -31.45
CA SER A 237 -85.68 -7.19 -30.29
C SER A 237 -86.80 -6.20 -29.98
N TYR A 238 -86.48 -4.90 -29.96
CA TYR A 238 -87.48 -3.84 -29.78
C TYR A 238 -88.53 -3.83 -30.89
N SER A 239 -88.11 -4.00 -32.16
CA SER A 239 -89.02 -4.02 -33.30
C SER A 239 -89.94 -5.24 -33.30
N LEU A 240 -89.42 -6.43 -32.95
CA LEU A 240 -90.23 -7.64 -32.77
C LEU A 240 -91.23 -7.49 -31.63
N LYS A 241 -90.85 -6.82 -30.54
CA LYS A 241 -91.77 -6.50 -29.44
C LYS A 241 -92.92 -5.64 -29.93
N ILE A 242 -92.65 -4.58 -30.70
CA ILE A 242 -93.71 -3.72 -31.27
C ILE A 242 -94.70 -4.57 -32.09
N ILE A 243 -94.20 -5.41 -33.01
CA ILE A 243 -95.07 -6.25 -33.84
C ILE A 243 -95.89 -7.21 -32.98
N ARG A 244 -95.27 -7.83 -31.97
CA ARG A 244 -95.96 -8.75 -31.06
C ARG A 244 -97.02 -8.05 -30.21
N ASP A 245 -96.76 -6.85 -29.72
CA ASP A 245 -97.70 -6.03 -28.94
C ASP A 245 -98.91 -5.64 -29.81
N MET A 246 -98.71 -5.32 -31.10
CA MET A 246 -99.82 -5.04 -32.03
C MET A 246 -100.69 -6.27 -32.30
N CYS A 247 -100.18 -7.49 -32.09
CA CYS A 247 -100.99 -8.70 -32.22
C CYS A 247 -101.98 -8.89 -31.06
N ASP A 248 -101.76 -8.20 -29.94
CA ASP A 248 -102.60 -8.28 -28.75
C ASP A 248 -103.46 -7.02 -28.54
N ASP A 249 -103.50 -6.11 -29.52
CA ASP A 249 -104.19 -4.82 -29.43
C ASP A 249 -105.22 -4.63 -30.57
N GLY A 250 -106.29 -3.89 -30.28
CA GLY A 250 -107.31 -3.46 -31.23
C GLY A 250 -107.99 -4.58 -32.03
N ILE A 251 -108.20 -4.35 -33.33
CA ILE A 251 -108.99 -5.21 -34.22
C ILE A 251 -108.26 -6.49 -34.65
N TYR A 252 -106.95 -6.57 -34.42
CA TYR A 252 -106.12 -7.71 -34.83
C TYR A 252 -106.05 -8.82 -33.78
N TYR A 253 -106.44 -8.53 -32.52
CA TYR A 253 -106.37 -9.47 -31.40
C TYR A 253 -107.02 -10.82 -31.71
N SER A 254 -108.23 -10.81 -32.28
CA SER A 254 -109.03 -12.00 -32.61
C SER A 254 -108.75 -12.57 -34.01
N THR A 255 -107.97 -11.86 -34.83
CA THR A 255 -107.75 -12.19 -36.25
C THR A 255 -106.45 -12.98 -36.44
N ILE A 256 -105.43 -12.68 -35.64
CA ILE A 256 -104.12 -13.33 -35.74
C ILE A 256 -104.15 -14.68 -35.01
N SER A 257 -103.67 -15.74 -35.67
CA SER A 257 -103.66 -17.08 -35.10
C SER A 257 -102.71 -17.20 -33.91
N SER A 258 -103.02 -18.10 -32.97
CA SER A 258 -102.13 -18.40 -31.84
C SER A 258 -100.77 -18.96 -32.31
N THR A 259 -100.74 -19.68 -33.44
CA THR A 259 -99.53 -20.22 -34.07
C THR A 259 -98.59 -19.11 -34.55
N ASP A 260 -99.13 -18.04 -35.15
CA ASP A 260 -98.31 -16.94 -35.68
C ASP A 260 -97.80 -16.03 -34.55
N LYS A 261 -98.62 -15.81 -33.50
CA LYS A 261 -98.16 -15.18 -32.25
C LYS A 261 -97.01 -15.98 -31.62
N ALA A 262 -97.15 -17.30 -31.54
CA ALA A 262 -96.09 -18.18 -31.04
C ALA A 262 -94.83 -18.15 -31.92
N SER A 263 -94.96 -17.98 -33.24
CA SER A 263 -93.83 -17.83 -34.15
C SER A 263 -93.04 -16.55 -33.87
N LEU A 264 -93.70 -15.42 -33.60
CA LEU A 264 -93.04 -14.17 -33.17
C LEU A 264 -92.35 -14.33 -31.82
N ASP A 265 -92.99 -14.98 -30.86
CA ASP A 265 -92.39 -15.23 -29.55
C ASP A 265 -91.17 -16.16 -29.64
N THR A 266 -91.20 -17.13 -30.56
CA THR A 266 -90.03 -17.98 -30.89
C THR A 266 -88.88 -17.15 -31.46
N GLN A 267 -89.15 -16.23 -32.40
CA GLN A 267 -88.11 -15.35 -32.95
C GLN A 267 -87.52 -14.42 -31.87
N LYS A 268 -88.35 -13.86 -30.99
CA LYS A 268 -87.86 -13.10 -29.82
C LYS A 268 -86.93 -13.94 -28.94
N GLY A 269 -87.26 -15.21 -28.72
CA GLY A 269 -86.39 -16.17 -28.04
C GLY A 269 -85.03 -16.33 -28.73
N TYR A 270 -85.01 -16.54 -30.05
CA TYR A 270 -83.77 -16.66 -30.82
C TYR A 270 -82.91 -15.40 -30.81
N ILE A 271 -83.54 -14.22 -30.90
CA ILE A 271 -82.83 -12.93 -30.81
C ILE A 271 -82.23 -12.75 -29.42
N ASN A 272 -82.96 -13.05 -28.35
CA ASN A 272 -82.42 -13.00 -27.00
C ASN A 272 -81.22 -13.95 -26.83
N THR A 273 -81.29 -15.17 -27.35
CA THR A 273 -80.15 -16.10 -27.34
C THR A 273 -78.97 -15.54 -28.13
N ALA A 274 -79.20 -14.94 -29.30
CA ALA A 274 -78.14 -14.30 -30.09
C ALA A 274 -77.49 -13.13 -29.32
N THR A 275 -78.27 -12.28 -28.65
CA THR A 275 -77.77 -11.21 -27.78
C THR A 275 -76.86 -11.75 -26.68
N THR A 276 -77.28 -12.81 -26.00
CA THR A 276 -76.45 -13.45 -24.97
C THR A 276 -75.15 -14.02 -25.56
N ASN A 277 -75.20 -14.69 -26.72
CA ASN A 277 -74.02 -15.26 -27.34
C ASN A 277 -73.00 -14.19 -27.79
N ILE A 278 -73.47 -13.09 -28.40
CA ILE A 278 -72.61 -11.97 -28.81
C ILE A 278 -71.98 -11.31 -27.58
N SER A 279 -72.76 -11.05 -26.53
CA SER A 279 -72.26 -10.47 -25.28
C SER A 279 -71.20 -11.37 -24.62
N ASN A 280 -71.44 -12.68 -24.55
CA ASN A 280 -70.47 -13.66 -24.03
C ASN A 280 -69.20 -13.72 -24.88
N SER A 281 -69.31 -13.64 -26.20
CA SER A 281 -68.17 -13.61 -27.12
C SER A 281 -67.32 -12.35 -26.90
N GLN A 282 -67.94 -11.17 -26.77
CA GLN A 282 -67.25 -9.92 -26.43
C GLN A 282 -66.48 -10.03 -25.10
N GLN A 283 -67.13 -10.60 -24.06
CA GLN A 283 -66.51 -10.79 -22.76
C GLN A 283 -65.34 -11.77 -22.81
N THR A 284 -65.46 -12.85 -23.59
CA THR A 284 -64.42 -13.87 -23.79
C THR A 284 -63.19 -13.31 -24.52
N ILE A 285 -63.40 -12.54 -25.59
CA ILE A 285 -62.29 -11.86 -26.29
C ILE A 285 -61.60 -10.87 -25.36
N SER A 286 -62.36 -10.10 -24.59
CA SER A 286 -61.81 -9.14 -23.62
C SER A 286 -60.92 -9.84 -22.58
N SER A 287 -61.36 -10.99 -22.03
CA SER A 287 -60.56 -11.74 -21.05
C SER A 287 -59.28 -12.32 -21.65
N TYR A 288 -59.32 -12.85 -22.87
CA TYR A 288 -58.13 -13.37 -23.55
C TYR A 288 -57.13 -12.27 -23.95
N LYS A 289 -57.61 -11.07 -24.34
CA LYS A 289 -56.73 -9.90 -24.53
C LYS A 289 -55.96 -9.54 -23.27
N ILE A 290 -56.63 -9.56 -22.12
CA ILE A 290 -56.01 -9.30 -20.82
C ILE A 290 -54.99 -10.41 -20.49
N ALA A 291 -55.33 -11.68 -20.73
CA ALA A 291 -54.44 -12.81 -20.51
C ALA A 291 -53.17 -12.73 -21.38
N LEU A 292 -53.31 -12.41 -22.67
CA LEU A 292 -52.18 -12.21 -23.58
C LEU A 292 -51.29 -11.06 -23.13
N THR A 293 -51.88 -9.92 -22.77
CA THR A 293 -51.14 -8.74 -22.27
C THR A 293 -50.36 -9.10 -20.99
N LYS A 294 -50.99 -9.85 -20.08
CA LYS A 294 -50.34 -10.32 -18.86
C LYS A 294 -49.14 -11.23 -19.17
N ALA A 295 -49.29 -12.19 -20.07
CA ALA A 295 -48.20 -13.08 -20.48
C ALA A 295 -47.06 -12.30 -21.15
N GLN A 296 -47.36 -11.31 -21.99
CA GLN A 296 -46.38 -10.44 -22.65
C GLN A 296 -45.62 -9.56 -21.63
N ASN A 297 -46.32 -9.04 -20.63
CA ASN A 297 -45.69 -8.27 -19.55
C ASN A 297 -44.75 -9.16 -18.72
N GLN A 298 -45.16 -10.41 -18.43
CA GLN A 298 -44.30 -11.38 -17.76
C GLN A 298 -43.04 -11.72 -18.58
N LEU A 299 -43.18 -11.88 -19.90
CA LEU A 299 -42.03 -12.12 -20.79
C LEU A 299 -41.07 -10.93 -20.79
N THR A 300 -41.60 -9.72 -20.88
CA THR A 300 -40.81 -8.48 -20.82
C THR A 300 -40.04 -8.38 -19.51
N LEU A 301 -40.69 -8.67 -18.38
CA LEU A 301 -40.04 -8.67 -17.05
C LEU A 301 -38.95 -9.73 -16.94
N LYS A 302 -39.13 -10.92 -17.54
CA LYS A 302 -38.12 -11.99 -17.53
C LYS A 302 -36.91 -11.69 -18.41
N ARG A 303 -37.12 -10.99 -19.53
CA ARG A 303 -36.06 -10.55 -20.45
C ARG A 303 -35.37 -9.25 -20.01
N ALA A 304 -35.98 -8.50 -19.11
CA ALA A 304 -35.38 -7.26 -18.60
C ALA A 304 -34.07 -7.58 -17.87
N SER A 305 -33.04 -6.80 -18.19
CA SER A 305 -31.77 -6.85 -17.48
C SER A 305 -31.95 -6.41 -16.02
N ALA A 306 -31.04 -6.86 -15.17
CA ALA A 306 -30.96 -6.34 -13.80
C ALA A 306 -30.85 -4.80 -13.81
N ARG A 307 -31.50 -4.17 -12.84
CA ARG A 307 -31.45 -2.71 -12.70
C ARG A 307 -30.03 -2.27 -12.33
N GLN A 308 -29.62 -1.10 -12.79
CA GLN A 308 -28.25 -0.62 -12.56
C GLN A 308 -27.94 -0.50 -11.07
N GLU A 309 -28.92 -0.09 -10.25
CA GLU A 309 -28.80 0.03 -8.81
C GLU A 309 -28.53 -1.33 -8.14
N ASP A 310 -29.13 -2.40 -8.65
CA ASP A 310 -28.87 -3.75 -8.17
C ASP A 310 -27.47 -4.20 -8.61
N ILE A 311 -27.08 -3.94 -9.86
CA ILE A 311 -25.73 -4.27 -10.38
C ILE A 311 -24.66 -3.59 -9.52
N ASP A 312 -24.84 -2.31 -9.22
CA ASP A 312 -23.89 -1.53 -8.41
C ASP A 312 -23.82 -2.05 -6.97
N LEU A 313 -24.96 -2.43 -6.37
CA LEU A 313 -25.01 -3.04 -5.03
C LEU A 313 -24.19 -4.34 -4.98
N TYR A 314 -24.44 -5.28 -5.90
CA TYR A 314 -23.74 -6.56 -5.90
C TYR A 314 -22.26 -6.41 -6.28
N LYS A 315 -21.93 -5.46 -7.16
CA LYS A 315 -20.54 -5.10 -7.46
C LYS A 315 -19.82 -4.55 -6.24
N ALA A 316 -20.47 -3.68 -5.46
CA ALA A 316 -19.92 -3.15 -4.21
C ALA A 316 -19.71 -4.25 -3.16
N GLN A 317 -20.65 -5.20 -3.05
CA GLN A 317 -20.49 -6.37 -2.17
C GLN A 317 -19.30 -7.25 -2.59
N MET A 318 -19.12 -7.49 -3.89
CA MET A 318 -17.97 -8.23 -4.42
C MET A 318 -16.66 -7.51 -4.10
N LEU A 319 -16.58 -6.19 -4.33
CA LEU A 319 -15.39 -5.39 -4.03
C LEU A 319 -15.06 -5.37 -2.52
N SER A 320 -16.09 -5.30 -1.67
CA SER A 320 -15.92 -5.40 -0.22
C SER A 320 -15.31 -6.75 0.19
N ALA A 321 -15.83 -7.85 -0.36
CA ALA A 321 -15.29 -9.19 -0.11
C ALA A 321 -13.87 -9.37 -0.67
N GLU A 322 -13.55 -8.77 -1.81
CA GLU A 322 -12.18 -8.73 -2.35
C GLU A 322 -11.22 -7.99 -1.39
N GLY A 323 -11.66 -6.86 -0.82
CA GLY A 323 -10.91 -6.14 0.20
C GLY A 323 -10.63 -7.00 1.45
N GLN A 324 -11.58 -7.83 1.86
CA GLN A 324 -11.39 -8.79 2.95
C GLN A 324 -10.34 -9.86 2.60
N VAL A 325 -10.33 -10.37 1.37
CA VAL A 325 -9.29 -11.29 0.89
C VAL A 325 -7.91 -10.63 0.92
N ALA A 326 -7.81 -9.39 0.44
CA ALA A 326 -6.57 -8.64 0.45
C ALA A 326 -6.05 -8.42 1.88
N SER A 327 -6.93 -8.06 2.81
CA SER A 327 -6.59 -7.91 4.23
C SER A 327 -6.14 -9.23 4.87
N ALA A 328 -6.87 -10.33 4.64
CA ALA A 328 -6.51 -11.64 5.15
C ALA A 328 -5.16 -12.14 4.59
N LYS A 329 -4.88 -11.86 3.31
CA LYS A 329 -3.60 -12.16 2.67
C LYS A 329 -2.45 -11.33 3.27
N ALA A 330 -2.68 -10.04 3.54
CA ALA A 330 -1.70 -9.20 4.22
C ALA A 330 -1.39 -9.74 5.63
N ASN A 331 -2.43 -10.13 6.39
CA ASN A 331 -2.25 -10.74 7.71
C ASN A 331 -1.46 -12.06 7.64
N LEU A 332 -1.68 -12.88 6.61
CA LEU A 332 -0.87 -14.07 6.36
C LEU A 332 0.59 -13.71 6.06
N ASN A 333 0.85 -12.70 5.22
CA ASN A 333 2.22 -12.26 4.94
C ASN A 333 2.93 -11.74 6.20
N ASN A 334 2.21 -11.09 7.12
CA ASN A 334 2.76 -10.62 8.40
C ASN A 334 3.24 -11.75 9.32
N THR A 335 2.85 -13.00 9.05
CA THR A 335 3.35 -14.20 9.76
C THR A 335 4.68 -14.72 9.22
N ILE A 336 5.15 -14.18 8.10
CA ILE A 336 6.36 -14.61 7.40
C ILE A 336 7.42 -13.52 7.54
N LEU A 337 8.53 -13.85 8.21
CA LEU A 337 9.68 -12.96 8.27
C LEU A 337 10.55 -13.18 7.04
N THR A 338 10.73 -12.13 6.24
CA THR A 338 11.57 -12.16 5.03
C THR A 338 12.73 -11.17 5.15
N SER A 339 13.81 -11.44 4.39
CA SER A 339 14.95 -10.53 4.33
C SER A 339 14.66 -9.35 3.40
N PRO A 340 14.76 -8.07 3.84
CA PRO A 340 14.54 -6.94 2.95
C PRO A 340 15.68 -6.76 1.92
N ILE A 341 16.90 -7.17 2.27
CA ILE A 341 18.10 -7.06 1.45
C ILE A 341 18.92 -8.35 1.49
N SER A 342 19.90 -8.49 0.60
CA SER A 342 20.88 -9.58 0.71
C SER A 342 21.91 -9.26 1.80
N GLY A 343 22.34 -10.26 2.56
CA GLY A 343 23.29 -10.07 3.66
C GLY A 343 23.60 -11.37 4.40
N THR A 344 24.25 -11.26 5.55
CA THR A 344 24.55 -12.39 6.44
C THR A 344 23.81 -12.24 7.75
N ILE A 345 23.22 -13.33 8.24
CA ILE A 345 22.56 -13.36 9.55
C ILE A 345 23.64 -13.41 10.64
N THR A 346 23.70 -12.39 11.50
CA THR A 346 24.72 -12.28 12.55
C THR A 346 24.21 -12.64 13.94
N LEU A 347 22.90 -12.55 14.16
CA LEU A 347 22.26 -12.95 15.41
C LEU A 347 20.89 -13.58 15.11
N VAL A 348 20.59 -14.71 15.76
CA VAL A 348 19.25 -15.31 15.80
C VAL A 348 18.80 -15.39 17.25
N ASP A 349 18.06 -14.37 17.70
CA ASP A 349 17.58 -14.24 19.08
C ASP A 349 16.16 -14.82 19.23
N THR A 350 15.98 -16.05 18.76
CA THR A 350 14.67 -16.67 18.74
C THR A 350 14.68 -18.18 18.66
N LYS A 351 13.62 -18.82 19.19
CA LYS A 351 13.49 -20.28 19.22
C LYS A 351 12.10 -20.74 18.77
N ILE A 352 12.04 -21.93 18.18
CA ILE A 352 10.78 -22.61 17.85
C ILE A 352 9.97 -22.80 19.14
N GLY A 353 8.68 -22.47 19.09
CA GLY A 353 7.78 -22.52 20.25
C GLY A 353 7.76 -21.25 21.11
N GLN A 354 8.66 -20.29 20.88
CA GLN A 354 8.63 -19.00 21.55
C GLN A 354 7.52 -18.11 20.98
N LEU A 355 6.90 -17.29 21.83
CA LEU A 355 5.97 -16.24 21.40
C LEU A 355 6.76 -15.06 20.83
N ALA A 356 6.57 -14.79 19.53
CA ALA A 356 7.01 -13.55 18.90
C ALA A 356 5.96 -12.47 19.09
N THR A 357 6.40 -11.25 19.39
CA THR A 357 5.55 -10.05 19.39
C THR A 357 6.11 -9.05 18.40
N ALA A 358 5.23 -8.19 17.88
CA ALA A 358 5.63 -7.12 16.99
C ALA A 358 6.73 -6.25 17.63
N SER A 359 7.66 -5.77 16.79
CA SER A 359 8.75 -4.85 17.17
C SER A 359 9.83 -5.42 18.09
N ILE A 360 9.70 -6.65 18.60
CA ILE A 360 10.84 -7.31 19.25
C ILE A 360 11.77 -7.83 18.16
N LYS A 361 13.04 -7.42 18.21
CA LYS A 361 14.06 -7.91 17.28
C LYS A 361 14.21 -9.44 17.45
N VAL A 362 14.20 -10.15 16.34
CA VAL A 362 14.24 -11.61 16.27
C VAL A 362 15.53 -12.06 15.59
N MET A 363 15.98 -11.31 14.58
CA MET A 363 17.24 -11.56 13.87
C MET A 363 17.96 -10.25 13.54
N VAL A 364 19.28 -10.31 13.40
CA VAL A 364 20.09 -9.20 12.89
C VAL A 364 20.72 -9.61 11.57
N LEU A 365 20.54 -8.78 10.55
CA LEU A 365 21.12 -8.95 9.23
C LEU A 365 22.14 -7.85 8.96
N GLN A 366 23.35 -8.25 8.57
CA GLN A 366 24.45 -7.33 8.28
C GLN A 366 25.12 -7.66 6.95
N ASP A 367 25.63 -6.64 6.27
CA ASP A 367 26.50 -6.80 5.10
C ASP A 367 27.96 -6.88 5.53
N ILE A 368 28.48 -8.11 5.63
CA ILE A 368 29.87 -8.37 6.01
C ILE A 368 30.89 -8.10 4.89
N SER A 369 30.45 -7.69 3.69
CA SER A 369 31.35 -7.36 2.58
C SER A 369 31.77 -5.89 2.55
N SER A 370 30.96 -5.01 3.16
CA SER A 370 31.20 -3.58 3.23
C SER A 370 31.36 -3.16 4.69
N LEU A 371 32.57 -3.33 5.22
CA LEU A 371 32.92 -2.97 6.60
C LEU A 371 33.68 -1.65 6.63
N HIS A 372 33.44 -0.86 7.67
CA HIS A 372 34.17 0.37 7.99
C HIS A 372 34.44 0.43 9.49
N THR A 373 35.39 1.24 9.92
CA THR A 373 35.57 1.51 11.37
C THR A 373 34.82 2.75 11.77
N GLU A 374 34.23 2.74 12.96
CA GLU A 374 33.71 3.94 13.62
C GLU A 374 34.50 4.23 14.87
N SER A 375 34.97 5.46 15.03
CA SER A 375 35.69 5.90 16.22
C SER A 375 35.21 7.27 16.68
N ASP A 376 35.21 7.48 17.99
CA ASP A 376 34.85 8.75 18.61
C ASP A 376 36.14 9.55 18.91
N VAL A 377 36.29 10.71 18.29
CA VAL A 377 37.46 11.59 18.42
C VAL A 377 37.08 12.84 19.20
N SER A 378 37.86 13.18 20.23
CA SER A 378 37.63 14.37 21.06
C SER A 378 37.69 15.68 20.26
N GLU A 379 36.89 16.67 20.66
CA GLU A 379 36.88 18.02 20.10
C GLU A 379 38.27 18.68 20.01
N ALA A 380 39.19 18.36 20.93
CA ALA A 380 40.56 18.90 20.90
C ALA A 380 41.35 18.43 19.67
N ASN A 381 41.05 17.23 19.15
CA ASN A 381 41.78 16.60 18.05
C ASN A 381 41.02 16.67 16.72
N ILE A 382 39.69 16.84 16.73
CA ILE A 382 38.90 16.82 15.50
C ILE A 382 39.26 17.95 14.52
N ALA A 383 39.67 19.11 15.03
CA ALA A 383 40.00 20.28 14.21
C ALA A 383 41.21 20.05 13.28
N SER A 384 42.07 19.08 13.59
CA SER A 384 43.23 18.74 12.76
C SER A 384 42.93 17.64 11.73
N LEU A 385 41.78 16.97 11.84
CA LEU A 385 41.39 15.87 10.95
C LEU A 385 40.75 16.38 9.66
N LYS A 386 41.05 15.69 8.55
CA LYS A 386 40.50 15.98 7.22
C LYS A 386 40.17 14.68 6.48
N LEU A 387 39.17 14.75 5.61
CA LEU A 387 38.80 13.63 4.74
C LEU A 387 40.00 13.17 3.90
N GLY A 388 40.15 11.85 3.74
CA GLY A 388 41.23 11.24 2.96
C GLY A 388 42.58 11.10 3.66
N GLN A 389 42.72 11.53 4.92
CA GLN A 389 43.94 11.27 5.71
C GLN A 389 44.17 9.76 5.88
N THR A 390 45.44 9.36 5.88
CA THR A 390 45.84 7.95 6.03
C THR A 390 45.66 7.51 7.48
N ILE A 391 45.09 6.34 7.65
CA ILE A 391 44.89 5.67 8.94
C ILE A 391 45.73 4.41 8.93
N ASP A 392 46.57 4.26 9.95
CA ASP A 392 47.23 3.00 10.27
C ASP A 392 46.42 2.26 11.35
N TYR A 393 45.98 1.06 11.03
CA TYR A 393 45.14 0.22 11.86
C TYR A 393 45.94 -0.93 12.48
N THR A 394 45.69 -1.16 13.76
CA THR A 394 45.99 -2.44 14.42
C THR A 394 44.73 -2.99 15.06
N PHE A 395 44.59 -4.31 15.06
CA PHE A 395 43.43 -4.99 15.63
C PHE A 395 43.88 -5.92 16.73
N ASP A 396 43.26 -5.82 17.90
CA ASP A 396 43.57 -6.67 19.06
C ASP A 396 43.48 -8.17 18.69
N ALA A 397 42.55 -8.52 17.79
CA ALA A 397 42.33 -9.88 17.33
C ALA A 397 43.39 -10.40 16.34
N LEU A 398 44.12 -9.52 15.64
CA LEU A 398 45.11 -9.90 14.62
C LEU A 398 46.57 -9.78 15.11
N GLY A 399 46.77 -9.22 16.31
CA GLY A 399 48.07 -8.98 16.93
C GLY A 399 48.60 -7.57 16.68
N PRO A 400 49.46 -7.03 17.57
CA PRO A 400 49.93 -5.64 17.51
C PRO A 400 50.88 -5.37 16.36
N ASP A 401 51.56 -6.40 15.84
CA ASP A 401 52.59 -6.24 14.80
C ASP A 401 52.02 -6.17 13.37
N LYS A 402 50.70 -6.36 13.21
CA LYS A 402 50.03 -6.33 11.91
C LYS A 402 49.35 -4.98 11.69
N HIS A 403 50.00 -4.18 10.87
CA HIS A 403 49.54 -2.87 10.45
C HIS A 403 48.75 -2.97 9.15
N PHE A 404 47.62 -2.27 9.09
CA PHE A 404 46.77 -2.18 7.89
C PHE A 404 46.48 -0.72 7.59
N THR A 405 46.57 -0.35 6.32
CA THR A 405 46.33 1.04 5.91
C THR A 405 44.89 1.23 5.46
N GLY A 406 44.29 2.35 5.84
CA GLY A 406 43.02 2.84 5.28
C GLY A 406 42.97 4.36 5.25
N THR A 407 41.80 4.94 5.03
CA THR A 407 41.62 6.39 4.93
C THR A 407 40.37 6.87 5.65
N ILE A 408 40.35 8.14 6.07
CA ILE A 408 39.12 8.75 6.62
C ILE A 408 38.09 8.92 5.50
N LEU A 409 36.99 8.17 5.60
CA LEU A 409 35.85 8.23 4.69
C LEU A 409 34.97 9.44 4.99
N THR A 410 34.56 9.58 6.25
CA THR A 410 33.67 10.66 6.69
C THR A 410 34.03 11.14 8.10
N ILE A 411 33.69 12.39 8.37
CA ILE A 411 33.70 12.98 9.70
C ILE A 411 32.28 13.49 9.93
N ASP A 412 31.58 12.92 10.91
CA ASP A 412 30.20 13.28 11.18
C ASP A 412 30.15 14.70 11.76
N PRO A 413 29.30 15.60 11.24
CA PRO A 413 29.24 16.99 11.73
C PRO A 413 28.56 17.10 13.09
N ALA A 414 27.81 16.08 13.52
CA ALA A 414 27.12 16.06 14.80
C ALA A 414 28.04 15.52 15.90
N SER A 415 28.06 16.20 17.04
CA SER A 415 28.81 15.74 18.21
C SER A 415 28.00 14.77 19.07
N THR A 416 28.72 13.92 19.80
CA THR A 416 28.18 13.06 20.85
C THR A 416 28.89 13.39 22.16
N VAL A 417 28.16 13.35 23.28
CA VAL A 417 28.73 13.57 24.60
C VAL A 417 28.85 12.21 25.29
N ILE A 418 30.09 11.75 25.47
CA ILE A 418 30.38 10.49 26.14
C ILE A 418 31.10 10.84 27.43
N SER A 419 30.47 10.53 28.57
CA SER A 419 31.03 10.80 29.91
C SER A 419 31.43 12.28 30.12
N GLY A 420 30.67 13.22 29.53
CA GLY A 420 30.90 14.67 29.65
C GLY A 420 31.96 15.24 28.69
N VAL A 421 32.59 14.41 27.85
CA VAL A 421 33.54 14.85 26.81
C VAL A 421 32.83 14.89 25.46
N VAL A 422 32.98 16.00 24.74
CA VAL A 422 32.47 16.19 23.38
C VAL A 422 33.35 15.41 22.41
N ASN A 423 32.74 14.49 21.66
CA ASN A 423 33.39 13.68 20.64
C ASN A 423 32.66 13.83 19.29
N TYR A 424 33.40 13.60 18.22
CA TYR A 424 32.90 13.54 16.86
C TYR A 424 33.22 12.16 16.28
N LYS A 425 32.23 11.57 15.62
CA LYS A 425 32.36 10.24 15.03
C LYS A 425 33.09 10.35 13.69
N ILE A 426 34.13 9.55 13.50
CA ILE A 426 34.81 9.39 12.23
C ILE A 426 34.55 7.99 11.67
N LYS A 427 34.46 7.89 10.35
CA LYS A 427 34.41 6.60 9.64
C LYS A 427 35.69 6.41 8.84
N GLY A 428 36.30 5.25 8.94
CA GLY A 428 37.52 4.92 8.20
C GLY A 428 37.34 3.69 7.32
N SER A 429 38.02 3.69 6.16
CA SER A 429 37.97 2.59 5.21
C SER A 429 38.76 1.38 5.71
N LEU A 430 38.24 0.20 5.44
CA LEU A 430 38.90 -1.08 5.68
C LEU A 430 39.14 -1.75 4.33
N GLU A 431 40.40 -1.88 3.92
CA GLU A 431 40.76 -2.47 2.64
C GLU A 431 41.57 -3.75 2.85
N ASN A 432 41.08 -4.87 2.30
CA ASN A 432 41.80 -6.15 2.22
C ASN A 432 42.31 -6.71 3.56
N ILE A 433 41.55 -6.55 4.64
CA ILE A 433 41.90 -7.12 5.96
C ILE A 433 41.28 -8.51 6.09
N PRO A 434 42.07 -9.60 6.15
CA PRO A 434 41.55 -10.95 6.29
C PRO A 434 40.91 -11.16 7.66
N ASP A 435 39.82 -11.93 7.68
CA ASP A 435 39.12 -12.38 8.89
C ASP A 435 38.59 -11.29 9.84
N ILE A 436 38.41 -10.06 9.35
CA ILE A 436 37.80 -8.99 10.12
C ILE A 436 36.28 -9.19 10.25
N LYS A 437 35.74 -8.97 11.44
CA LYS A 437 34.31 -9.14 11.74
C LYS A 437 33.72 -7.88 12.37
N PRO A 438 32.43 -7.58 12.13
CA PRO A 438 31.71 -6.55 12.88
C PRO A 438 31.84 -6.77 14.40
N GLY A 439 32.04 -5.67 15.13
CA GLY A 439 32.21 -5.64 16.58
C GLY A 439 33.65 -5.78 17.07
N MET A 440 34.64 -6.01 16.19
CA MET A 440 36.05 -6.03 16.58
C MET A 440 36.55 -4.62 16.94
N THR A 441 37.38 -4.51 17.97
CA THR A 441 38.09 -3.27 18.32
C THR A 441 39.17 -2.97 17.28
N ALA A 442 39.24 -1.71 16.84
CA ALA A 442 40.25 -1.22 15.92
C ALA A 442 40.99 -0.04 16.55
N ASN A 443 42.30 -0.18 16.73
CA ASN A 443 43.15 0.94 17.12
C ASN A 443 43.56 1.69 15.86
N MET A 444 43.38 3.01 15.87
CA MET A 444 43.53 3.87 14.70
C MET A 444 44.57 4.94 14.99
N THR A 445 45.64 4.94 14.20
CA THR A 445 46.67 5.97 14.20
C THR A 445 46.50 6.82 12.95
N ILE A 446 45.96 8.02 13.11
CA ILE A 446 45.62 8.90 11.99
C ILE A 446 46.78 9.84 11.74
N LEU A 447 47.35 9.81 10.53
CA LEU A 447 48.44 10.71 10.14
C LEU A 447 47.87 12.09 9.75
N VAL A 448 48.07 13.08 10.62
CA VAL A 448 47.55 14.45 10.46
C VAL A 448 48.42 15.27 9.53
N ALA A 449 49.74 15.20 9.75
CA ALA A 449 50.73 15.91 8.96
C ALA A 449 52.04 15.12 8.96
N LYS A 450 52.75 15.18 7.83
CA LYS A 450 54.07 14.58 7.64
C LYS A 450 54.98 15.57 6.93
N LYS A 451 56.19 15.73 7.44
CA LYS A 451 57.26 16.50 6.81
C LYS A 451 58.55 15.70 6.85
N ASP A 452 59.08 15.41 5.67
CA ASP A 452 60.33 14.67 5.53
C ASP A 452 61.54 15.63 5.54
N ASN A 453 62.63 15.19 6.16
CA ASN A 453 63.92 15.90 6.21
C ASN A 453 63.81 17.36 6.70
N VAL A 454 63.14 17.59 7.84
CA VAL A 454 63.05 18.93 8.43
C VAL A 454 63.88 19.03 9.71
N LEU A 455 64.41 20.23 9.96
CA LEU A 455 65.21 20.49 11.14
C LEU A 455 64.30 20.52 12.37
N ALA A 456 64.55 19.62 13.32
CA ALA A 456 63.69 19.48 14.49
C ALA A 456 64.48 19.59 15.78
N ILE A 457 63.84 20.18 16.78
CA ILE A 457 64.32 20.20 18.17
C ILE A 457 63.16 19.80 19.10
N PRO A 458 63.42 19.33 20.33
CA PRO A 458 62.37 19.14 21.32
C PRO A 458 61.64 20.46 21.60
N TYR A 459 60.32 20.41 21.72
CA TYR A 459 59.47 21.56 22.03
C TYR A 459 59.91 22.27 23.32
N SER A 460 60.46 21.53 24.28
CA SER A 460 61.04 22.07 25.52
C SER A 460 62.21 23.03 25.30
N ALA A 461 62.87 22.99 24.15
CA ALA A 461 63.96 23.90 23.77
C ALA A 461 63.47 25.23 23.16
N VAL A 462 62.16 25.41 22.98
CA VAL A 462 61.56 26.65 22.47
C VAL A 462 61.00 27.48 23.63
N ILE A 463 61.34 28.77 23.65
CA ILE A 463 60.96 29.72 24.68
C ILE A 463 60.11 30.82 24.04
N ASN A 464 58.89 31.00 24.55
CA ASN A 464 57.99 32.05 24.11
C ASN A 464 58.21 33.33 24.94
N LYS A 465 58.66 34.42 24.32
CA LYS A 465 58.79 35.76 24.95
C LYS A 465 58.21 36.85 24.06
N ASN A 466 57.33 37.70 24.60
CA ASN A 466 56.77 38.87 23.88
C ASN A 466 56.21 38.55 22.48
N LYS A 467 55.45 37.45 22.36
CA LYS A 467 54.87 36.93 21.09
C LYS A 467 55.91 36.49 20.02
N LYS A 468 57.19 36.39 20.38
CA LYS A 468 58.26 35.84 19.54
C LYS A 468 58.82 34.56 20.16
N GLN A 469 59.28 33.66 19.31
CA GLN A 469 59.85 32.37 19.71
C GLN A 469 61.37 32.46 19.67
N TYR A 470 62.02 31.93 20.71
CA TYR A 470 63.47 31.89 20.82
C TYR A 470 63.93 30.48 21.15
N THR A 471 65.09 30.10 20.66
CA THR A 471 65.82 28.95 21.19
C THR A 471 67.17 29.40 21.74
N ARG A 472 67.74 28.64 22.65
CA ARG A 472 69.04 28.92 23.26
C ARG A 472 70.08 28.03 22.62
N ILE A 473 70.94 28.63 21.78
CA ILE A 473 72.03 27.91 21.12
C ILE A 473 73.29 28.05 21.95
N ILE A 474 74.03 26.97 22.14
CA ILE A 474 75.33 27.00 22.81
C ILE A 474 76.37 27.65 21.90
N THR A 475 77.03 28.69 22.40
CA THR A 475 78.07 29.42 21.68
C THR A 475 79.49 28.95 22.01
N ASP A 476 79.67 28.26 23.14
CA ASP A 476 80.95 27.67 23.56
C ASP A 476 80.70 26.38 24.37
N GLU A 477 81.11 25.24 23.79
CA GLU A 477 80.94 23.90 24.36
C GLU A 477 81.65 23.72 25.71
N LYS A 478 82.76 24.43 25.97
CA LYS A 478 83.54 24.28 27.22
C LYS A 478 82.96 25.09 28.38
N THR A 479 82.33 26.23 28.09
CA THR A 479 81.73 27.11 29.11
C THR A 479 80.22 27.00 29.20
N LYS A 480 79.59 26.20 28.32
CA LYS A 480 78.12 26.06 28.14
C LYS A 480 77.39 27.41 28.16
N THR A 481 78.01 28.44 27.59
CA THR A 481 77.37 29.74 27.40
C THR A 481 76.40 29.64 26.23
N PHE A 482 75.21 30.22 26.38
CA PHE A 482 74.17 30.17 25.36
C PHE A 482 73.74 31.57 24.94
N LYS A 483 73.31 31.69 23.68
CA LYS A 483 72.69 32.90 23.12
C LYS A 483 71.24 32.60 22.77
N GLU A 484 70.34 33.50 23.14
CA GLU A 484 68.96 33.45 22.68
C GLU A 484 68.91 33.91 21.21
N VAL A 485 68.44 33.02 20.34
CA VAL A 485 68.27 33.26 18.92
C VAL A 485 66.79 33.17 18.60
N GLU A 486 66.27 34.19 17.94
CA GLU A 486 64.90 34.20 17.45
C GLU A 486 64.74 33.09 16.41
N VAL A 487 63.76 32.22 16.60
CA VAL A 487 63.44 31.12 15.69
C VAL A 487 62.02 31.26 15.19
N GLN A 488 61.77 30.75 13.99
CA GLN A 488 60.42 30.51 13.52
C GLN A 488 60.15 29.01 13.62
N THR A 489 59.11 28.64 14.34
CA THR A 489 58.70 27.24 14.44
C THR A 489 57.61 26.91 13.44
N GLY A 490 57.59 25.66 12.99
CA GLY A 490 56.53 25.11 12.15
C GLY A 490 55.67 24.09 12.90
N MET A 491 55.53 22.91 12.30
CA MET A 491 54.72 21.80 12.78
C MET A 491 55.25 21.24 14.11
N GLN A 492 54.34 21.03 15.07
CA GLN A 492 54.61 20.22 16.25
C GLN A 492 54.31 18.75 15.93
N ALA A 493 55.27 17.89 16.18
CA ALA A 493 55.24 16.48 15.82
C ALA A 493 55.22 15.59 17.06
N ASP A 494 54.99 14.29 16.83
CA ASP A 494 55.00 13.26 17.85
C ASP A 494 56.37 13.19 18.55
N GLY A 495 56.41 12.63 19.76
CA GLY A 495 57.64 12.60 20.57
C GLY A 495 58.05 13.95 21.15
N GLY A 496 57.18 14.96 21.08
CA GLY A 496 57.43 16.29 21.67
C GLY A 496 58.43 17.12 20.87
N LEU A 497 58.48 16.91 19.55
CA LEU A 497 59.39 17.59 18.63
C LEU A 497 58.68 18.78 17.96
N ILE A 498 59.44 19.80 17.59
CA ILE A 498 58.96 20.94 16.83
C ILE A 498 59.91 21.25 15.68
N GLU A 499 59.31 21.50 14.51
CA GLU A 499 60.01 21.95 13.31
C GLU A 499 60.56 23.36 13.50
N ILE A 500 61.78 23.61 13.05
CA ILE A 500 62.39 24.93 12.97
C ILE A 500 62.55 25.32 11.49
N THR A 501 61.81 26.34 11.06
CA THR A 501 61.84 26.82 9.67
C THR A 501 62.93 27.87 9.44
N SER A 502 63.31 28.62 10.49
CA SER A 502 64.43 29.55 10.44
C SER A 502 65.03 29.86 11.82
N GLY A 503 66.29 30.28 11.84
CA GLY A 503 66.99 30.79 13.03
C GLY A 503 68.16 29.92 13.48
N ILE A 504 68.15 28.62 13.20
CA ILE A 504 69.24 27.68 13.56
C ILE A 504 69.59 26.77 12.37
N SER A 505 70.78 26.16 12.42
CA SER A 505 71.29 25.23 11.41
C SER A 505 71.49 23.83 12.00
N GLU A 506 71.53 22.83 11.12
CA GLU A 506 71.79 21.44 11.50
C GLU A 506 73.09 21.30 12.30
N GLY A 507 73.04 20.45 13.33
CA GLY A 507 74.17 20.16 14.22
C GLY A 507 74.38 21.14 15.37
N GLN A 508 73.64 22.26 15.42
CA GLN A 508 73.73 23.21 16.53
C GLN A 508 73.12 22.63 17.82
N GLU A 509 73.84 22.79 18.93
CA GLU A 509 73.34 22.37 20.24
C GLU A 509 72.40 23.40 20.84
N VAL A 510 71.17 22.97 21.13
CA VAL A 510 70.13 23.75 21.76
C VAL A 510 69.87 23.30 23.19
N VAL A 511 69.56 24.23 24.08
CA VAL A 511 69.26 23.94 25.49
C VAL A 511 67.82 23.48 25.63
N THR A 512 67.60 22.26 26.13
CA THR A 512 66.27 21.65 26.36
C THR A 512 65.79 21.80 27.80
N TYR A 513 66.72 21.88 28.76
CA TYR A 513 66.40 22.04 30.18
C TYR A 513 67.51 22.81 30.90
N LEU A 514 67.10 23.82 31.66
CA LEU A 514 67.96 24.58 32.57
C LEU A 514 67.45 24.36 33.98
N LYS A 515 68.23 23.69 34.82
CA LYS A 515 67.89 23.57 36.25
C LYS A 515 67.99 24.98 36.88
N PRO A 516 66.94 25.48 37.54
CA PRO A 516 66.88 26.86 38.05
C PRO A 516 67.97 27.16 39.08
#